data_AF-A7RWA3-F1
#
_entry.id   AF-A7RWA3-F1
#
_cell.length_a   1.000
_cell.length_b   1.000
_cell.length_c   1.000
_cell.angle_alpha   90.00
_cell.angle_beta   90.00
_cell.angle_gamma   90.00
#
_symmetry.space_group_name_H-M   'P 1'
#
loop_
_entity.id
_entity.type
_entity.pdbx_description
1 polymer ?
#
loop_
_entity_poly.entity_id
_entity_poly.type
_entity_poly.pdbx_seq_one_letter_code
_entity_poly.pdbx_strand_id
1 'polypeptide(L)' 'MPTSCVSYDYCGTAATGWMNGAHPSVADGVVTRTVCYHWTSGCCQYSNNIRVRSCGEFYVYELSAPSPGCNLRYC' A
#
# COMPACT_ATOMS: atom_id res chain seq x y z
N MET A 1 4.51 0.95 5.80
CA MET A 1 4.17 1.41 4.45
C MET A 1 3.95 2.92 4.43
N PRO A 2 4.42 3.62 3.40
CA PRO A 2 4.13 5.03 3.17
C PRO A 2 2.63 5.28 2.92
N THR A 3 2.12 6.41 3.39
CA THR A 3 0.73 6.86 3.16
C THR A 3 0.62 7.95 2.10
N SER A 4 1.72 8.20 1.39
CA SER A 4 1.82 9.18 0.31
C SER A 4 2.54 8.55 -0.87
N CYS A 5 2.33 9.13 -2.05
CA CYS A 5 2.92 8.63 -3.29
C CYS A 5 4.45 8.63 -3.20
N VAL A 6 5.03 7.45 -3.40
CA VAL A 6 6.47 7.23 -3.53
C VAL A 6 6.81 7.10 -5.00
N SER A 7 7.93 7.64 -5.45
CA SER A 7 8.40 7.50 -6.84
C SER A 7 8.45 6.04 -7.28
N TYR A 8 8.14 5.79 -8.57
CA TYR A 8 8.43 4.50 -9.19
C TYR A 8 9.95 4.24 -9.24
N ASP A 9 10.36 2.99 -9.47
CA ASP A 9 11.76 2.53 -9.37
C ASP A 9 12.40 2.76 -7.98
N TYR A 10 11.58 2.69 -6.92
CA TYR A 10 12.00 2.78 -5.53
C TYR A 10 11.63 1.50 -4.76
N CYS A 11 12.15 1.33 -3.54
CA CYS A 11 11.89 0.16 -2.69
C CYS A 11 12.19 -1.21 -3.35
N GLY A 12 13.11 -1.23 -4.34
CA GLY A 12 13.53 -2.45 -5.03
C GLY A 12 12.45 -3.05 -5.94
N THR A 13 11.61 -2.20 -6.53
CA THR A 13 10.57 -2.60 -7.50
C THR A 13 10.42 -1.54 -8.56
N ALA A 14 9.83 -1.91 -9.69
CA ALA A 14 9.50 -0.95 -10.73
C ALA A 14 8.26 -0.13 -10.31
N ALA A 15 7.12 -0.79 -10.10
CA ALA A 15 5.88 -0.13 -9.67
C ALA A 15 5.75 -0.12 -8.14
N THR A 16 5.96 1.05 -7.53
CA THR A 16 6.10 1.19 -6.07
C THR A 16 4.73 1.37 -5.40
N GLY A 17 4.38 0.44 -4.53
CA GLY A 17 3.13 0.44 -3.76
C GLY A 17 3.19 1.35 -2.53
N TRP A 18 2.15 2.15 -2.33
CA TRP A 18 1.93 3.00 -1.16
C TRP A 18 0.45 2.95 -0.76
N MET A 19 0.16 3.15 0.52
CA MET A 19 -1.22 3.08 1.03
C MET A 19 -1.95 4.39 0.83
N ASN A 20 -3.08 4.35 0.12
CA ASN A 20 -3.96 5.49 -0.02
C ASN A 20 -4.87 5.61 1.20
N GLY A 21 -4.56 6.57 2.07
CA GLY A 21 -5.29 6.87 3.30
C GLY A 21 -4.40 6.77 4.54
N ALA A 22 -4.90 7.31 5.65
CA ALA A 22 -4.20 7.27 6.92
C ALA A 22 -4.25 5.86 7.55
N HIS A 23 -3.23 5.55 8.35
CA HIS A 23 -3.24 4.40 9.22
C HIS A 23 -4.42 4.47 10.22
N PRO A 24 -5.08 3.36 10.53
CA PRO A 24 -6.18 3.35 11.50
C PRO A 24 -5.70 3.69 12.92
N SER A 25 -6.60 4.16 13.76
CA SER A 25 -6.45 4.16 15.21
C SER A 25 -6.77 2.77 15.79
N VAL A 26 -6.51 2.55 17.07
CA VAL A 26 -6.88 1.30 17.76
C VAL A 26 -8.41 1.13 17.79
N ALA A 27 -9.16 2.23 17.93
CA ALA A 27 -10.62 2.21 18.00
C ALA A 27 -11.28 1.84 16.66
N ASP A 28 -10.61 2.09 15.54
CA ASP A 28 -11.12 1.77 14.20
C ASP A 28 -11.11 0.25 13.92
N GLY A 29 -10.36 -0.53 14.69
CA GLY A 29 -10.23 -1.97 14.48
C GLY A 29 -9.55 -2.32 13.15
N VAL A 30 -10.08 -3.34 12.46
CA VAL A 30 -9.60 -3.76 11.14
C VAL A 30 -10.31 -2.94 10.08
N VAL A 31 -9.54 -2.19 9.29
CA VAL A 31 -10.07 -1.39 8.18
C VAL A 31 -9.50 -1.85 6.85
N THR A 32 -10.29 -1.68 5.79
CA THR A 32 -9.81 -1.85 4.42
C THR A 32 -9.13 -0.57 3.95
N ARG A 33 -7.97 -0.72 3.29
CA ARG A 33 -7.25 0.36 2.63
C ARG A 33 -6.88 -0.07 1.22
N THR A 34 -6.82 0.91 0.32
CA THR A 34 -6.38 0.70 -1.04
C THR A 34 -4.90 1.01 -1.12
N VAL A 35 -4.09 0.07 -1.60
CA VAL A 35 -2.72 0.33 -1.99
C VAL A 35 -2.73 0.76 -3.46
N CYS A 36 -2.14 1.91 -3.72
CA CYS A 36 -1.88 2.44 -5.05
C CYS A 36 -0.44 2.11 -5.43
N TYR A 37 -0.19 1.81 -6.70
CA TYR A 37 1.15 1.64 -7.22
C TYR A 37 1.50 2.76 -8.18
N HIS A 38 2.57 3.47 -7.88
CA HIS A 38 3.12 4.49 -8.75
C HIS A 38 3.90 3.82 -9.88
N TRP A 39 3.52 4.16 -11.11
CA TRP A 39 4.22 3.76 -12.33
C TRP A 39 4.21 4.92 -13.34
N THR A 40 4.50 4.65 -14.61
CA THR A 40 4.71 5.66 -15.65
C THR A 40 3.52 6.60 -15.88
N SER A 41 2.29 6.17 -15.59
CA SER A 41 1.08 7.01 -15.76
C SER A 41 0.66 7.77 -14.50
N GLY A 42 1.48 7.76 -13.44
CA GLY A 42 1.26 8.51 -12.21
C GLY A 42 1.08 7.65 -10.96
N CYS A 43 0.70 8.30 -9.86
CA CYS A 43 0.78 7.77 -8.51
C CYS A 43 -0.11 6.54 -8.21
N CYS A 44 -1.16 6.29 -8.98
CA CYS A 44 -2.07 5.17 -8.74
C CYS A 44 -2.50 4.52 -10.05
N GLN A 45 -1.53 4.03 -10.83
CA GLN A 45 -1.79 3.34 -12.09
C GLN A 45 -2.40 1.95 -11.85
N TYR A 46 -1.91 1.26 -10.83
CA TYR A 46 -2.47 -0.01 -10.37
C TYR A 46 -2.92 0.13 -8.92
N SER A 47 -3.84 -0.73 -8.49
CA SER A 47 -4.23 -0.79 -7.08
C SER A 47 -4.77 -2.14 -6.68
N ASN A 48 -4.73 -2.41 -5.39
CA ASN A 48 -5.47 -3.50 -4.76
C ASN A 48 -5.86 -3.12 -3.34
N ASN A 49 -6.82 -3.84 -2.77
CA ASN A 49 -7.21 -3.66 -1.39
C ASN A 49 -6.38 -4.56 -0.46
N ILE A 50 -6.11 -4.04 0.73
CA ILE A 50 -5.51 -4.73 1.86
C ILE A 50 -6.35 -4.47 3.11
N ARG A 51 -6.12 -5.24 4.16
CA ARG A 51 -6.64 -4.91 5.49
C ARG A 51 -5.50 -4.49 6.41
N VAL A 52 -5.78 -3.53 7.27
CA VAL A 52 -4.82 -3.02 8.25
C VAL A 52 -5.54 -2.78 9.57
N ARG A 53 -4.83 -3.04 10.66
CA ARG A 53 -5.26 -2.66 12.02
C ARG A 53 -4.11 -2.01 12.78
N SER A 54 -4.46 -1.13 13.71
CA SER A 54 -3.52 -0.64 14.72
C SER A 54 -3.53 -1.54 15.94
N CYS A 55 -2.35 -1.83 16.47
CA CYS A 55 -2.14 -2.49 17.75
C CYS A 55 -1.61 -1.52 18.81
N GLY A 56 -1.70 -0.20 18.56
CA GLY A 56 -1.19 0.86 19.44
C GLY A 56 0.25 1.25 19.09
N GLU A 57 1.20 0.34 19.26
CA GLU A 57 2.62 0.60 19.00
C GLU A 57 3.06 0.28 17.57
N PHE A 58 2.32 -0.59 16.90
CA PHE A 58 2.62 -1.05 15.55
C PHE A 58 1.34 -1.34 14.77
N TYR A 59 1.51 -1.56 13.46
CA TYR A 59 0.43 -1.88 12.54
C TYR A 59 0.62 -3.29 11.99
N VAL A 60 -0.49 -4.01 11.85
CA VAL A 60 -0.51 -5.34 11.21
C VAL A 60 -1.26 -5.21 9.89
N TYR A 61 -0.67 -5.75 8.84
CA TYR A 61 -1.19 -5.68 7.48
C TYR A 61 -1.48 -7.09 6.97
N GLU A 62 -2.69 -7.30 6.49
CA GLU A 62 -3.07 -8.46 5.72
C GLU A 62 -2.96 -8.08 4.24
N LEU A 63 -1.81 -8.41 3.65
CA LEU A 63 -1.46 -8.03 2.28
C LEU A 63 -1.99 -9.06 1.29
N SER A 64 -2.62 -8.56 0.22
CA SER A 64 -2.99 -9.38 -0.94
C SER A 64 -1.79 -9.51 -1.88
N ALA A 65 -1.71 -10.59 -2.67
CA ALA A 65 -0.73 -10.63 -3.75
C ALA A 65 -1.02 -9.50 -4.77
N PRO A 66 -0.04 -8.67 -5.16
CA PRO A 66 -0.22 -7.71 -6.25
C PRO A 66 -0.56 -8.42 -7.57
N SER A 67 -1.16 -7.69 -8.51
CA SER A 67 -1.57 -8.26 -9.80
C SER A 67 -0.42 -8.98 -10.53
N PRO A 68 -0.61 -10.23 -10.99
CA PRO A 68 0.44 -10.98 -11.66
C PRO A 68 0.83 -10.33 -13.00
N GLY A 69 2.12 -10.42 -13.35
CA GLY A 69 2.67 -9.93 -14.63
C GLY A 69 3.27 -8.51 -14.59
N CYS A 70 3.26 -7.83 -13.44
CA CYS A 70 3.91 -6.53 -13.24
C CYS A 70 4.88 -6.59 -12.06
N ASN A 71 5.98 -5.84 -12.11
CA ASN A 71 6.94 -5.70 -11.00
C ASN A 71 6.36 -4.75 -9.93
N LEU A 72 5.29 -5.17 -9.27
CA LEU A 72 4.57 -4.47 -8.21
C LEU A 72 5.07 -4.93 -6.84
N ARG A 73 5.40 -4.01 -5.94
CA ARG A 73 5.80 -4.34 -4.57
C ARG A 73 5.31 -3.29 -3.59
N TYR A 74 4.90 -3.74 -2.41
CA TYR A 74 4.63 -2.86 -1.29
C TYR A 74 5.92 -2.25 -0.75
N CYS A 75 5.94 -0.93 -0.64
CA CYS A 75 6.82 -0.20 0.27
C CYS A 75 6.07 0.02 1.61
#